data_AF-A0A3E5BS10-F1
#
_entry.id   AF-A0A3E5BS10-F1
#
_cell.length_a   1.000
_cell.length_b   1.000
_cell.length_c   1.000
_cell.angle_alpha   90.00
_cell.angle_beta   90.00
_cell.angle_gamma   90.00
#
_symmetry.space_group_name_H-M   'P 1'
#
loop_
_entity.id
_entity.type
_entity.pdbx_description
1 polymer ?
#
loop_
_entity_poly.entity_id
_entity_poly.type
_entity_poly.pdbx_seq_one_letter_code
_entity_poly.pdbx_strand_id
1 'polypeptide(L)'
;MLDYYTFDSNCDGIEDAMAVMDDNSLVFLYDTNGDGNFDHTESFQNFDPYGNPSTYLVADDSDHNGIIDTVMGSFDGNGDGYSESFIQMFDYDQDGIPDSVKTFIDLTGDGEANMVINTHADNSDSGVLQTTDVFVDMDNDHNPDYSYREQIVDTTGNGLPDKTLVWESHTGTTFEEAPVVLDYNPSHDFSSQFGFDAPEYATSVYSSPYQGSNNFDPSTPKELVSGTPASDMEHWEFQGNTGRCAIYSQKFVIEQLTGQEVDIEELVTVAETNGWFNEADGGGTVTLNMDKLLNYYEINNQVSFDNDLSDLERELNDGKKIIVGVDSGQIWYGEENNIFSPETTADHAVEVIGIDRSDEDNPMVILNDSGTPNGKGEMVPLEVFENAWSAGDSQMIVCWA
;
A
#
# COMPACT_ATOMS: atom_id res chain seq x y z
N MET A 1 -16.74 5.11 31.79
CA MET A 1 -15.96 3.95 32.30
C MET A 1 -15.78 3.13 31.06
N LEU A 2 -14.57 3.01 30.53
CA LEU A 2 -14.33 2.28 29.29
C LEU A 2 -14.61 0.81 29.56
N ASP A 3 -15.65 0.29 28.94
CA ASP A 3 -15.96 -1.13 28.96
C ASP A 3 -15.34 -1.74 27.70
N TYR A 4 -14.58 -2.83 27.87
CA TYR A 4 -13.99 -3.58 26.77
C TYR A 4 -14.37 -5.05 26.85
N TYR A 5 -14.48 -5.69 25.69
CA TYR A 5 -14.81 -7.11 25.55
C TYR A 5 -13.90 -7.73 24.51
N THR A 6 -13.24 -8.84 24.85
CA THR A 6 -12.53 -9.66 23.87
C THR A 6 -13.41 -10.82 23.43
N PHE A 7 -13.27 -11.26 22.18
CA PHE A 7 -14.00 -12.38 21.62
C PHE A 7 -13.23 -13.07 20.50
N ASP A 8 -13.59 -14.33 20.28
CA ASP A 8 -13.14 -15.19 19.18
C ASP A 8 -14.11 -14.98 18.01
N SER A 9 -13.72 -14.11 17.08
CA SER A 9 -14.55 -13.65 15.97
C SER A 9 -14.73 -14.74 14.91
N ASN A 10 -13.72 -15.58 14.70
CA ASN A 10 -13.70 -16.62 13.67
C ASN A 10 -14.09 -18.04 14.20
N CYS A 11 -14.30 -18.18 15.51
CA CYS A 11 -14.64 -19.41 16.23
C CYS A 11 -13.56 -20.51 16.20
N ASP A 12 -12.27 -20.17 16.11
CA ASP A 12 -11.16 -21.12 16.10
C ASP A 12 -10.67 -21.53 17.52
N GLY A 13 -11.17 -20.85 18.55
CA GLY A 13 -10.81 -21.05 19.95
C GLY A 13 -9.75 -20.09 20.49
N ILE A 14 -9.34 -19.08 19.73
CA ILE A 14 -8.40 -18.01 20.09
C ILE A 14 -9.16 -16.68 20.10
N GLU A 15 -8.91 -15.80 21.07
CA GLU A 15 -9.51 -14.46 21.06
C GLU A 15 -8.71 -13.58 20.11
N ASP A 16 -9.35 -13.08 19.05
CA ASP A 16 -8.71 -12.33 17.95
C ASP A 16 -9.37 -10.95 17.74
N ALA A 17 -10.33 -10.57 18.59
CA ALA A 17 -11.02 -9.29 18.47
C ALA A 17 -11.31 -8.66 19.84
N MET A 18 -11.34 -7.34 19.88
CA MET A 18 -11.73 -6.50 21.02
C MET A 18 -12.75 -5.44 20.61
N ALA A 19 -13.83 -5.30 21.38
CA ALA A 19 -14.73 -4.16 21.30
C ALA A 19 -14.48 -3.21 22.47
N VAL A 20 -14.27 -1.93 22.18
CA VAL A 20 -14.16 -0.83 23.15
C VAL A 20 -15.35 0.11 22.95
N MET A 21 -16.07 0.42 24.03
CA MET A 21 -17.26 1.27 23.94
C MET A 21 -17.22 2.39 24.98
N ASP A 22 -17.63 3.58 24.55
CA ASP A 22 -17.96 4.71 25.43
C ASP A 22 -19.34 5.29 25.10
N ASP A 23 -19.67 6.45 25.69
CA ASP A 23 -21.00 7.08 25.56
C ASP A 23 -21.30 7.59 24.13
N ASN A 24 -20.29 7.72 23.25
CA ASN A 24 -20.41 8.33 21.92
C ASN A 24 -19.63 7.58 20.81
N SER A 25 -18.86 6.55 21.16
CA SER A 25 -18.09 5.75 20.23
C SER A 25 -18.16 4.25 20.54
N LEU A 26 -18.06 3.46 19.48
CA LEU A 26 -17.85 2.01 19.53
C LEU A 26 -16.71 1.71 18.56
N VAL A 27 -15.69 1.06 19.07
CA VAL A 27 -14.53 0.65 18.28
C VAL A 27 -14.40 -0.86 18.37
N PHE A 28 -14.35 -1.53 17.24
CA PHE A 28 -13.87 -2.90 17.14
C PHE A 28 -12.42 -2.87 16.68
N LEU A 29 -11.64 -3.76 17.25
CA LEU A 29 -10.22 -3.95 16.99
C LEU A 29 -10.07 -5.43 16.71
N TYR A 30 -9.39 -5.79 15.63
CA TYR A 30 -9.20 -7.17 15.20
C TYR A 30 -7.71 -7.40 14.95
N ASP A 31 -7.27 -8.57 15.36
CA ASP A 31 -5.95 -9.16 15.11
C ASP A 31 -6.20 -10.24 14.05
N THR A 32 -6.32 -9.81 12.80
CA THR A 32 -6.72 -10.67 11.69
C THR A 32 -5.60 -11.65 11.31
N ASN A 33 -4.34 -11.25 11.52
CA ASN A 33 -3.18 -12.09 11.22
C ASN A 33 -2.73 -12.98 12.41
N GLY A 34 -3.27 -12.75 13.61
CA GLY A 34 -3.01 -13.52 14.82
C GLY A 34 -1.60 -13.30 15.40
N ASP A 35 -1.00 -12.14 15.18
CA ASP A 35 0.33 -11.74 15.70
C ASP A 35 0.27 -11.03 17.07
N GLY A 36 -0.94 -10.69 17.50
CA GLY A 36 -1.23 -10.07 18.78
C GLY A 36 -1.23 -8.54 18.77
N ASN A 37 -1.09 -7.90 17.63
CA ASN A 37 -1.43 -6.49 17.40
C ASN A 37 -2.80 -6.40 16.73
N PHE A 38 -3.46 -5.25 16.87
CA PHE A 38 -4.70 -5.01 16.13
C PHE A 38 -4.34 -4.38 14.81
N ASP A 39 -4.62 -5.10 13.73
CA ASP A 39 -4.33 -4.71 12.36
C ASP A 39 -5.56 -4.11 11.66
N HIS A 40 -6.75 -4.36 12.19
CA HIS A 40 -8.00 -3.83 11.66
C HIS A 40 -8.84 -3.18 12.75
N THR A 41 -9.32 -1.97 12.49
CA THR A 41 -10.10 -1.17 13.41
C THR A 41 -11.37 -0.66 12.74
N GLU A 42 -12.53 -0.98 13.30
CA GLU A 42 -13.80 -0.37 12.91
C GLU A 42 -14.27 0.61 13.98
N SER A 43 -14.30 1.90 13.68
CA SER A 43 -14.78 2.96 14.57
C SER A 43 -16.12 3.51 14.11
N PHE A 44 -17.08 3.48 15.01
CA PHE A 44 -18.39 4.10 14.86
C PHE A 44 -18.50 5.24 15.87
N GLN A 45 -18.81 6.44 15.39
CA GLN A 45 -18.86 7.64 16.23
C GLN A 45 -20.14 8.44 16.02
N ASN A 46 -20.46 9.26 17.04
CA ASN A 46 -21.52 10.25 16.99
C ASN A 46 -22.90 9.63 16.71
N PHE A 47 -23.26 8.66 17.56
CA PHE A 47 -24.53 7.96 17.48
C PHE A 47 -25.72 8.89 17.71
N ASP A 48 -26.73 8.78 16.85
CA ASP A 48 -28.03 9.40 17.06
C ASP A 48 -28.83 8.70 18.20
N PRO A 49 -30.00 9.23 18.62
CA PRO A 49 -30.82 8.59 19.66
C PRO A 49 -31.39 7.20 19.29
N TYR A 50 -31.25 6.77 18.04
CA TYR A 50 -31.67 5.46 17.53
C TYR A 50 -30.49 4.48 17.39
N GLY A 51 -29.25 4.94 17.62
CA GLY A 51 -28.03 4.14 17.53
C GLY A 51 -27.42 4.10 16.14
N ASN A 52 -27.74 5.04 15.25
CA ASN A 52 -27.08 5.16 13.95
C ASN A 52 -25.85 6.08 14.08
N PRO A 53 -24.66 5.65 13.65
CA PRO A 53 -23.46 6.48 13.64
C PRO A 53 -23.53 7.50 12.50
N SER A 54 -23.03 8.71 12.73
CA SER A 54 -22.83 9.70 11.65
C SER A 54 -21.41 9.69 11.10
N THR A 55 -20.53 8.91 11.71
CA THR A 55 -19.17 8.68 11.25
C THR A 55 -18.85 7.20 11.42
N TYR A 56 -18.43 6.58 10.33
CA TYR A 56 -17.86 5.24 10.32
C TYR A 56 -16.47 5.35 9.73
N LEU A 57 -15.47 4.84 10.43
CA LEU A 57 -14.10 4.76 9.99
C LEU A 57 -13.67 3.31 10.08
N VAL A 58 -12.99 2.84 9.06
CA VAL A 58 -12.23 1.61 9.06
C VAL A 58 -10.78 2.02 8.93
N ALA A 59 -9.93 1.49 9.79
CA ALA A 59 -8.52 1.80 9.82
C ALA A 59 -7.75 0.48 9.84
N ASP A 60 -6.82 0.34 8.94
CA ASP A 60 -6.06 -0.88 8.68
C ASP A 60 -4.57 -0.56 8.75
N ASP A 61 -3.85 -1.46 9.40
CA ASP A 61 -2.41 -1.58 9.39
C ASP A 61 -2.09 -2.74 8.44
N SER A 62 -2.06 -2.41 7.15
CA SER A 62 -2.00 -3.41 6.07
C SER A 62 -0.69 -4.20 6.11
N ASP A 63 0.40 -3.58 6.56
CA ASP A 63 1.71 -4.24 6.70
C ASP A 63 1.98 -4.83 8.09
N HIS A 64 1.02 -4.69 9.01
CA HIS A 64 1.00 -5.27 10.34
C HIS A 64 2.18 -4.81 11.22
N ASN A 65 2.62 -3.55 11.07
CA ASN A 65 3.76 -2.99 11.80
C ASN A 65 3.37 -2.25 13.09
N GLY A 66 2.07 -2.11 13.35
CA GLY A 66 1.47 -1.41 14.49
C GLY A 66 1.11 0.06 14.22
N ILE A 67 1.20 0.53 12.98
CA ILE A 67 0.84 1.87 12.52
C ILE A 67 -0.23 1.71 11.45
N ILE A 68 -1.36 2.38 11.66
CA ILE A 68 -2.43 2.42 10.65
C ILE A 68 -1.90 3.13 9.40
N ASP A 69 -1.88 2.42 8.28
CA ASP A 69 -1.46 2.94 6.98
C ASP A 69 -2.64 3.27 6.07
N THR A 70 -3.82 2.72 6.35
CA THR A 70 -4.99 2.87 5.51
C THR A 70 -6.18 3.25 6.36
N VAL A 71 -6.90 4.31 5.98
CA VAL A 71 -8.15 4.67 6.62
C VAL A 71 -9.22 4.94 5.59
N MET A 72 -10.31 4.20 5.68
CA MET A 72 -11.52 4.47 4.93
C MET A 72 -12.59 5.02 5.85
N GLY A 73 -13.45 5.88 5.35
CA GLY A 73 -14.48 6.46 6.17
C GLY A 73 -15.69 6.91 5.41
N SER A 74 -16.84 6.88 6.08
CA SER A 74 -18.07 7.45 5.58
C SER A 74 -18.66 8.41 6.60
N PHE A 75 -19.21 9.52 6.12
CA PHE A 75 -19.76 10.59 6.94
C PHE A 75 -21.17 10.93 6.47
N ASP A 76 -22.10 10.90 7.42
CA ASP A 76 -23.44 11.47 7.29
C ASP A 76 -23.40 12.88 7.89
N GLY A 77 -23.15 13.87 7.02
CA GLY A 77 -23.00 15.26 7.41
C GLY A 77 -24.34 15.94 7.71
N ASN A 78 -25.45 15.38 7.23
CA ASN A 78 -26.77 15.99 7.34
C ASN A 78 -27.64 15.35 8.45
N GLY A 79 -27.28 14.15 8.90
CA GLY A 79 -27.91 13.39 9.97
C GLY A 79 -29.20 12.67 9.54
N ASP A 80 -29.35 12.31 8.27
CA ASP A 80 -30.52 11.59 7.75
C ASP A 80 -30.35 10.07 7.68
N GLY A 81 -29.16 9.57 8.03
CA GLY A 81 -28.79 8.16 8.04
C GLY A 81 -28.19 7.66 6.73
N TYR A 82 -27.91 8.52 5.76
CA TYR A 82 -27.17 8.20 4.54
C TYR A 82 -25.85 8.97 4.51
N SER A 83 -24.76 8.30 4.15
CA SER A 83 -23.46 8.95 4.00
C SER A 83 -23.41 9.76 2.71
N GLU A 84 -23.04 11.04 2.79
CA GLU A 84 -22.78 11.87 1.60
C GLU A 84 -21.30 11.91 1.21
N SER A 85 -20.41 11.65 2.17
CA SER A 85 -18.98 11.72 1.94
C SER A 85 -18.32 10.38 2.24
N PHE A 86 -17.45 9.96 1.35
CA PHE A 86 -16.54 8.84 1.55
C PHE A 86 -15.11 9.35 1.48
N ILE A 87 -14.24 8.85 2.35
CA ILE A 87 -12.83 9.22 2.39
C ILE A 87 -11.98 7.95 2.34
N GLN A 88 -10.83 8.05 1.68
CA GLN A 88 -9.75 7.10 1.73
C GLN A 88 -8.50 7.89 2.07
N MET A 89 -7.72 7.41 3.03
CA MET A 89 -6.46 7.99 3.46
C MET A 89 -5.42 6.89 3.42
N PHE A 90 -4.22 7.22 2.94
CA PHE A 90 -3.09 6.31 2.89
C PHE A 90 -1.86 7.04 3.42
N ASP A 91 -1.19 6.42 4.38
CA ASP A 91 0.10 6.82 4.93
C ASP A 91 1.14 5.82 4.41
N TYR A 92 1.81 6.19 3.32
CA TYR A 92 2.71 5.29 2.59
C TYR A 92 4.10 5.22 3.22
N ASP A 93 4.52 6.28 3.93
CA ASP A 93 5.79 6.33 4.65
C ASP A 93 5.70 5.96 6.14
N GLN A 94 4.48 5.71 6.61
CA GLN A 94 4.13 5.22 7.94
C GLN A 94 4.61 6.14 9.06
N ASP A 95 4.60 7.45 8.79
CA ASP A 95 4.99 8.46 9.77
C ASP A 95 3.83 8.89 10.70
N GLY A 96 2.63 8.36 10.47
CA GLY A 96 1.38 8.66 11.16
C GLY A 96 0.58 9.80 10.52
N ILE A 97 1.01 10.31 9.37
CA ILE A 97 0.36 11.37 8.58
C ILE A 97 0.05 10.82 7.19
N PRO A 98 -1.19 10.89 6.70
CA PRO A 98 -1.52 10.43 5.35
C PRO A 98 -0.74 11.15 4.25
N ASP A 99 -0.09 10.40 3.37
CA ASP A 99 0.48 10.90 2.11
C ASP A 99 -0.58 11.13 1.04
N SER A 100 -1.71 10.41 1.10
CA SER A 100 -2.78 10.51 0.12
C SER A 100 -4.12 10.53 0.81
N VAL A 101 -4.97 11.50 0.46
CA VAL A 101 -6.35 11.58 0.94
C VAL A 101 -7.27 11.81 -0.24
N LYS A 102 -8.14 10.85 -0.51
CA LYS A 102 -9.17 10.93 -1.55
C LYS A 102 -10.53 11.04 -0.90
N THR A 103 -11.27 12.11 -1.20
CA THR A 103 -12.63 12.35 -0.71
C THR A 103 -13.60 12.36 -1.87
N PHE A 104 -14.64 11.54 -1.77
CA PHE A 104 -15.77 11.52 -2.69
C PHE A 104 -16.98 12.14 -1.99
N ILE A 105 -17.72 12.99 -2.71
CA ILE A 105 -18.91 13.65 -2.18
C ILE A 105 -20.08 13.42 -3.14
N ASP A 106 -21.11 12.72 -2.69
CA ASP A 106 -22.40 12.53 -3.36
C ASP A 106 -23.50 13.28 -2.59
N LEU A 107 -23.84 14.49 -3.06
CA LEU A 107 -24.92 15.30 -2.50
C LEU A 107 -26.30 14.91 -3.06
N THR A 108 -26.33 14.03 -4.05
CA THR A 108 -27.53 13.60 -4.76
C THR A 108 -28.08 12.26 -4.28
N GLY A 109 -27.24 11.44 -3.64
CA GLY A 109 -27.58 10.11 -3.13
C GLY A 109 -27.88 9.12 -4.26
N ASP A 110 -27.29 9.31 -5.43
CA ASP A 110 -27.46 8.42 -6.59
C ASP A 110 -26.30 7.42 -6.77
N GLY A 111 -25.28 7.52 -5.91
CA GLY A 111 -24.10 6.67 -5.90
C GLY A 111 -22.98 7.16 -6.81
N GLU A 112 -23.15 8.30 -7.48
CA GLU A 112 -22.11 8.92 -8.30
C GLU A 112 -21.56 10.17 -7.59
N ALA A 113 -20.24 10.27 -7.46
CA ALA A 113 -19.61 11.42 -6.83
C ALA A 113 -19.90 12.68 -7.66
N ASN A 114 -20.48 13.70 -7.01
CA ASN A 114 -20.59 15.04 -7.59
C ASN A 114 -19.27 15.81 -7.50
N MET A 115 -18.40 15.43 -6.55
CA MET A 115 -17.09 16.04 -6.37
C MET A 115 -16.11 14.98 -5.88
N VAL A 116 -14.91 15.01 -6.45
CA VAL A 116 -13.77 14.22 -6.00
C VAL A 116 -12.63 15.16 -5.63
N ILE A 117 -12.08 14.99 -4.44
CA ILE A 117 -10.96 15.76 -3.94
C ILE A 117 -9.80 14.79 -3.72
N ASN A 118 -8.72 14.93 -4.47
CA ASN A 118 -7.49 14.19 -4.26
C ASN A 118 -6.48 15.11 -3.59
N THR A 119 -5.94 14.71 -2.45
CA THR A 119 -4.89 15.41 -1.74
C THR A 119 -3.67 14.52 -1.64
N HIS A 120 -2.49 15.07 -1.92
CA HIS A 120 -1.22 14.40 -1.77
C HIS A 120 -0.30 15.23 -0.88
N ALA A 121 0.26 14.63 0.15
CA ALA A 121 1.31 15.21 0.98
C ALA A 121 2.66 14.56 0.61
N ASP A 122 3.73 15.36 0.60
CA ASP A 122 5.09 14.94 0.26
C ASP A 122 6.10 15.66 1.14
N ASN A 123 6.91 14.91 1.90
CA ASN A 123 7.95 15.41 2.80
C ASN A 123 9.39 15.19 2.26
N SER A 124 9.53 14.70 1.01
CA SER A 124 10.80 14.20 0.45
C SER A 124 11.78 15.27 -0.06
N ASP A 125 11.32 16.52 -0.18
CA ASP A 125 12.02 17.56 -0.92
C ASP A 125 13.02 18.34 -0.03
N SER A 126 14.31 18.34 -0.40
CA SER A 126 15.35 18.94 0.45
C SER A 126 15.20 20.47 0.57
N GLY A 127 14.64 20.94 1.70
CA GLY A 127 14.42 22.36 2.03
C GLY A 127 12.95 22.79 2.14
N VAL A 128 12.03 21.90 1.80
CA VAL A 128 10.59 22.01 2.09
C VAL A 128 10.26 20.94 3.13
N LEU A 129 9.53 21.31 4.18
CA LEU A 129 9.18 20.38 5.26
C LEU A 129 8.01 19.48 4.86
N GLN A 130 7.05 20.03 4.12
CA GLN A 130 5.92 19.32 3.55
C GLN A 130 5.39 20.11 2.35
N THR A 131 5.09 19.42 1.25
CA THR A 131 4.31 19.92 0.12
C THR A 131 2.95 19.23 0.18
N THR A 132 1.86 19.97 0.07
CA THR A 132 0.51 19.41 -0.02
C THR A 132 -0.15 19.89 -1.29
N ASP A 133 -0.46 18.98 -2.20
CA ASP A 133 -1.23 19.23 -3.41
C ASP A 133 -2.67 18.79 -3.23
N VAL A 134 -3.63 19.63 -3.57
CA VAL A 134 -5.06 19.35 -3.55
C VAL A 134 -5.62 19.55 -4.95
N PHE A 135 -6.31 18.56 -5.48
CA PHE A 135 -6.95 18.55 -6.78
C PHE A 135 -8.44 18.32 -6.59
N VAL A 136 -9.26 19.25 -7.06
CA VAL A 136 -10.72 19.23 -6.94
C VAL A 136 -11.32 19.08 -8.33
N ASP A 137 -11.98 17.96 -8.54
CA ASP A 137 -12.82 17.66 -9.70
C ASP A 137 -14.29 17.82 -9.29
N MET A 138 -15.02 18.73 -9.93
CA MET A 138 -16.41 19.05 -9.61
C MET A 138 -17.42 18.51 -10.64
N ASP A 139 -16.96 17.88 -11.72
CA ASP A 139 -17.84 17.33 -12.76
C ASP A 139 -17.54 15.86 -13.11
N ASN A 140 -16.60 15.26 -12.40
CA ASN A 140 -16.16 13.88 -12.50
C ASN A 140 -15.60 13.54 -13.90
N ASP A 141 -15.04 14.54 -14.61
CA ASP A 141 -14.38 14.34 -15.90
C ASP A 141 -12.92 13.87 -15.79
N HIS A 142 -12.46 13.65 -14.55
CA HIS A 142 -11.12 13.22 -14.15
C HIS A 142 -10.03 14.27 -14.43
N ASN A 143 -10.41 15.52 -14.69
CA ASN A 143 -9.52 16.66 -14.74
C ASN A 143 -9.90 17.64 -13.63
N PRO A 144 -8.94 18.10 -12.81
CA PRO A 144 -9.27 19.04 -11.75
C PRO A 144 -9.69 20.40 -12.33
N ASP A 145 -10.88 20.84 -11.95
CA ASP A 145 -11.39 22.20 -12.16
C ASP A 145 -10.64 23.22 -11.32
N TYR A 146 -10.14 22.78 -10.17
CA TYR A 146 -9.40 23.61 -9.23
C TYR A 146 -8.27 22.80 -8.59
N SER A 147 -7.08 23.39 -8.53
CA SER A 147 -5.92 22.80 -7.87
C SER A 147 -5.30 23.81 -6.93
N TYR A 148 -4.77 23.31 -5.81
CA TYR A 148 -4.14 24.10 -4.76
C TYR A 148 -2.86 23.41 -4.34
N ARG A 149 -1.77 24.16 -4.17
CA ARG A 149 -0.52 23.64 -3.58
C ARG A 149 -0.15 24.47 -2.37
N GLU A 150 0.21 23.80 -1.31
CA GLU A 150 0.83 24.37 -0.13
C GLU A 150 2.25 23.82 0.04
N GLN A 151 3.18 24.66 0.48
CA GLN A 151 4.51 24.23 0.93
C GLN A 151 4.86 24.87 2.26
N ILE A 152 5.15 24.04 3.25
CA ILE A 152 5.67 24.44 4.56
C ILE A 152 7.19 24.47 4.48
N VAL A 153 7.82 25.58 4.87
CA VAL A 153 9.28 25.74 4.77
C VAL A 153 9.90 26.30 6.05
N ASP A 154 11.18 26.00 6.26
CA ASP A 154 12.05 26.64 7.24
C ASP A 154 13.04 27.58 6.54
N THR A 155 12.69 28.87 6.48
CA THR A 155 13.57 29.90 5.89
C THR A 155 14.70 30.34 6.83
N THR A 156 14.67 29.90 8.09
CA THR A 156 15.64 30.29 9.12
C THR A 156 16.78 29.28 9.32
N GLY A 157 16.58 28.03 8.87
CA GLY A 157 17.53 26.94 9.00
C GLY A 157 17.67 26.40 10.43
N ASN A 158 16.63 26.52 11.25
CA ASN A 158 16.60 26.03 12.64
C ASN A 158 15.88 24.68 12.80
N GLY A 159 15.36 24.10 11.71
CA GLY A 159 14.59 22.87 11.68
C GLY A 159 13.12 23.03 12.07
N LEU A 160 12.59 24.25 12.12
CA LEU A 160 11.19 24.54 12.45
C LEU A 160 10.49 25.31 11.33
N PRO A 161 9.22 25.01 11.03
CA PRO A 161 8.45 25.74 10.03
C PRO A 161 8.24 27.21 10.42
N ASP A 162 8.41 28.12 9.46
CA ASP A 162 8.20 29.56 9.68
C ASP A 162 7.38 30.25 8.57
N LYS A 163 7.32 29.67 7.38
CA LYS A 163 6.53 30.18 6.25
C LYS A 163 5.72 29.08 5.57
N THR A 164 4.61 29.51 4.98
CA THR A 164 3.77 28.71 4.10
C THR A 164 3.70 29.39 2.73
N LEU A 165 3.95 28.65 1.66
CA LEU A 165 3.85 29.13 0.28
C LEU A 165 2.63 28.47 -0.36
N VAL A 166 1.80 29.27 -1.04
CA VAL A 166 0.52 28.81 -1.58
C VAL A 166 0.41 29.14 -3.06
N TRP A 167 0.03 28.15 -3.86
CA TRP A 167 -0.34 28.31 -5.27
C TRP A 167 -1.78 27.86 -5.49
N GLU A 168 -2.43 28.51 -6.46
CA GLU A 168 -3.77 28.14 -6.92
C GLU A 168 -3.73 28.00 -8.44
N SER A 169 -4.44 27.01 -8.96
CA SER A 169 -4.73 26.85 -10.38
C SER A 169 -6.23 26.64 -10.55
N HIS A 170 -6.80 27.25 -11.58
CA HIS A 170 -8.22 27.12 -11.91
C HIS A 170 -8.41 26.33 -13.22
N THR A 171 -7.36 25.68 -13.71
CA THR A 171 -7.36 24.85 -14.91
C THR A 171 -6.26 23.78 -14.79
N GLY A 172 -6.60 22.57 -14.37
CA GLY A 172 -5.68 21.43 -14.34
C GLY A 172 -4.61 21.48 -13.25
N THR A 173 -3.58 20.64 -13.38
CA THR A 173 -2.62 20.29 -12.32
C THR A 173 -1.36 21.17 -12.26
N THR A 174 -1.25 22.19 -13.11
CA THR A 174 -0.02 23.01 -13.22
C THR A 174 -0.14 24.36 -12.52
N PHE A 175 0.88 24.72 -11.75
CA PHE A 175 0.97 26.01 -11.05
C PHE A 175 1.95 26.96 -11.76
N GLU A 176 1.44 27.85 -12.62
CA GLU A 176 2.29 28.75 -13.42
C GLU A 176 2.60 30.10 -12.72
N GLU A 177 1.79 30.50 -11.74
CA GLU A 177 1.95 31.77 -11.03
C GLU A 177 2.95 31.66 -9.86
N ALA A 178 3.43 32.81 -9.39
CA ALA A 178 4.28 32.86 -8.20
C ALA A 178 3.44 32.60 -6.93
N PRO A 179 4.00 31.95 -5.89
CA PRO A 179 3.25 31.65 -4.69
C PRO A 179 2.89 32.92 -3.91
N VAL A 180 1.76 32.84 -3.20
CA VAL A 180 1.48 33.71 -2.07
C VAL A 180 2.28 33.22 -0.87
N VAL A 181 3.06 34.09 -0.24
CA VAL A 181 3.87 33.75 0.94
C VAL A 181 3.16 34.24 2.20
N LEU A 182 2.88 33.30 3.11
CA LEU A 182 2.17 33.50 4.37
C LEU A 182 3.07 33.15 5.56
N ASP A 183 2.69 33.62 6.76
CA ASP A 183 3.28 33.15 8.02
C ASP A 183 2.75 31.75 8.33
N TYR A 184 3.62 30.85 8.80
CA TYR A 184 3.22 29.48 9.16
C TYR A 184 2.16 29.47 10.27
N ASN A 185 1.10 28.67 10.06
CA ASN A 185 0.05 28.43 11.05
C ASN A 185 -0.21 26.92 11.22
N PRO A 186 0.14 26.31 12.37
CA PRO A 186 0.01 24.87 12.59
C PRO A 186 -1.43 24.37 12.61
N SER A 187 -2.44 25.24 12.71
CA SER A 187 -3.85 24.82 12.64
C SER A 187 -4.38 24.61 11.23
N HIS A 188 -3.60 24.97 10.21
CA HIS A 188 -3.89 24.71 8.81
C HIS A 188 -2.98 23.63 8.24
N ASP A 189 -2.14 23.04 9.10
CA ASP A 189 -1.23 21.97 8.73
C ASP A 189 -2.06 20.75 8.35
N PHE A 190 -1.67 20.11 7.24
CA PHE A 190 -2.30 18.89 6.76
C PHE A 190 -2.35 17.81 7.86
N SER A 191 -1.27 17.67 8.64
CA SER A 191 -1.21 16.75 9.78
C SER A 191 -2.21 17.08 10.88
N SER A 192 -2.56 18.35 11.06
CA SER A 192 -3.57 18.78 12.04
C SER A 192 -5.01 18.51 11.58
N GLN A 193 -5.21 18.33 10.28
CA GLN A 193 -6.51 18.09 9.67
C GLN A 193 -6.79 16.61 9.42
N PHE A 194 -5.74 15.84 9.11
CA PHE A 194 -5.85 14.43 8.70
C PHE A 194 -4.91 13.47 9.44
N GLY A 195 -4.09 13.94 10.38
CA GLY A 195 -3.22 13.08 11.17
C GLY A 195 -3.99 12.11 12.08
N PHE A 196 -3.42 10.93 12.29
CA PHE A 196 -4.04 9.89 13.09
C PHE A 196 -3.71 10.04 14.58
N ASP A 197 -4.72 10.23 15.42
CA ASP A 197 -4.58 9.99 16.87
C ASP A 197 -4.61 8.45 17.07
N ALA A 198 -3.46 7.79 16.98
CA ALA A 198 -3.36 6.34 17.16
C ALA A 198 -4.05 5.91 18.48
N PRO A 199 -4.98 4.94 18.46
CA PRO A 199 -5.55 4.40 19.68
C PRO A 199 -4.43 3.78 20.54
N GLU A 200 -4.29 4.19 21.81
CA GLU A 200 -3.24 3.73 22.74
C GLU A 200 -3.31 2.21 23.09
N TYR A 201 -3.97 1.36 22.30
CA TYR A 201 -4.36 -0.01 22.67
C TYR A 201 -3.53 -1.14 22.05
N ALA A 202 -2.51 -0.85 21.24
CA ALA A 202 -1.66 -1.88 20.63
C ALA A 202 -0.64 -2.47 21.63
N THR A 203 -0.99 -3.56 22.34
CA THR A 203 0.02 -4.54 22.81
C THR A 203 -0.53 -5.97 23.00
N SER A 204 0.01 -6.89 22.19
CA SER A 204 0.36 -8.30 22.42
C SER A 204 -0.65 -9.22 23.13
N VAL A 205 -1.46 -9.96 22.37
CA VAL A 205 -1.96 -11.27 22.83
C VAL A 205 -2.17 -12.20 21.61
N TYR A 206 -1.53 -13.37 21.58
CA TYR A 206 -1.75 -14.53 20.68
C TYR A 206 -0.78 -14.69 19.47
N SER A 207 -0.57 -15.96 19.04
CA SER A 207 0.39 -16.39 18.00
C SER A 207 0.10 -17.83 17.51
N SER A 208 -0.07 -18.05 16.19
CA SER A 208 0.34 -19.25 15.38
C SER A 208 -0.31 -19.34 13.96
N PRO A 209 0.37 -19.83 12.88
CA PRO A 209 -0.11 -19.73 11.47
C PRO A 209 -0.59 -21.03 10.75
N TYR A 210 -1.29 -20.93 9.58
CA TYR A 210 -1.65 -22.02 8.62
C TYR A 210 -1.66 -21.63 7.09
N GLN A 211 -1.65 -22.63 6.16
CA GLN A 211 -1.30 -22.68 4.69
C GLN A 211 -2.49 -22.55 3.66
N GLY A 212 -2.40 -22.37 2.31
CA GLY A 212 -1.36 -22.25 1.24
C GLY A 212 -1.94 -22.35 -0.24
N SER A 213 -1.16 -21.98 -1.29
CA SER A 213 -1.50 -22.00 -2.76
C SER A 213 -0.69 -23.06 -3.60
N ASN A 214 -0.99 -23.24 -4.92
CA ASN A 214 -0.38 -24.26 -5.84
C ASN A 214 0.79 -23.72 -6.72
N ASN A 215 1.71 -24.59 -7.16
CA ASN A 215 2.93 -24.23 -7.94
C ASN A 215 2.92 -24.68 -9.42
N PHE A 216 3.68 -23.96 -10.26
CA PHE A 216 3.91 -24.17 -11.70
C PHE A 216 4.67 -25.47 -11.98
N ASP A 217 4.28 -26.16 -13.07
CA ASP A 217 4.97 -27.35 -13.58
C ASP A 217 6.02 -26.94 -14.63
N PRO A 218 7.33 -27.12 -14.36
CA PRO A 218 8.40 -26.79 -15.32
C PRO A 218 8.34 -27.58 -16.64
N SER A 219 7.48 -28.61 -16.73
CA SER A 219 7.24 -29.38 -17.95
C SER A 219 6.16 -28.80 -18.88
N THR A 220 5.48 -27.71 -18.48
CA THR A 220 4.53 -26.99 -19.33
C THR A 220 5.21 -26.55 -20.64
N PRO A 221 4.56 -26.72 -21.81
CA PRO A 221 5.16 -26.38 -23.10
C PRO A 221 5.55 -24.89 -23.18
N LYS A 222 6.81 -24.61 -23.53
CA LYS A 222 7.37 -23.25 -23.52
C LYS A 222 6.66 -22.28 -24.48
N GLU A 223 6.02 -22.80 -25.52
CA GLU A 223 5.24 -22.01 -26.46
C GLU A 223 3.91 -21.48 -25.89
N LEU A 224 3.48 -21.99 -24.73
CA LEU A 224 2.26 -21.57 -24.02
C LEU A 224 2.56 -20.64 -22.84
N VAL A 225 3.84 -20.32 -22.61
CA VAL A 225 4.29 -19.60 -21.42
C VAL A 225 5.22 -18.47 -21.82
N SER A 226 4.89 -17.25 -21.43
CA SER A 226 5.77 -16.08 -21.56
C SER A 226 6.84 -16.13 -20.46
N GLY A 227 8.06 -15.68 -20.76
CA GLY A 227 9.18 -15.67 -19.81
C GLY A 227 9.93 -17.01 -19.70
N THR A 228 10.66 -17.19 -18.59
CA THR A 228 11.53 -18.35 -18.36
C THR A 228 11.34 -19.01 -16.98
N PRO A 229 10.10 -19.29 -16.55
CA PRO A 229 9.81 -19.68 -15.17
C PRO A 229 10.56 -20.93 -14.71
N ALA A 230 10.76 -21.91 -15.60
CA ALA A 230 11.48 -23.14 -15.27
C ALA A 230 12.93 -22.92 -14.81
N SER A 231 13.64 -21.92 -15.38
CA SER A 231 14.99 -21.55 -14.89
C SER A 231 14.91 -20.61 -13.71
N ASP A 232 13.96 -19.69 -13.73
CA ASP A 232 13.90 -18.59 -12.76
C ASP A 232 13.49 -19.10 -11.36
N MET A 233 12.65 -20.13 -11.29
CA MET A 233 12.35 -20.88 -10.07
C MET A 233 13.59 -21.49 -9.39
N GLU A 234 14.69 -21.74 -10.10
CA GLU A 234 15.89 -22.34 -9.49
C GLU A 234 16.55 -21.41 -8.45
N HIS A 235 16.32 -20.09 -8.57
CA HIS A 235 16.89 -19.05 -7.72
C HIS A 235 16.02 -18.69 -6.50
N TRP A 236 14.79 -19.20 -6.45
CA TRP A 236 13.86 -18.89 -5.38
C TRP A 236 14.34 -19.41 -4.03
N GLU A 237 14.18 -18.55 -3.01
CA GLU A 237 14.42 -18.86 -1.60
C GLU A 237 13.30 -18.29 -0.72
N PHE A 238 12.94 -19.03 0.32
CA PHE A 238 11.93 -18.59 1.29
C PHE A 238 12.55 -17.62 2.29
N GLN A 239 11.92 -16.45 2.48
CA GLN A 239 12.44 -15.39 3.35
C GLN A 239 12.25 -15.67 4.85
N GLY A 240 11.33 -16.57 5.23
CA GLY A 240 10.91 -16.72 6.62
C GLY A 240 10.08 -15.52 7.09
N ASN A 241 10.09 -15.23 8.40
CA ASN A 241 9.43 -14.05 8.95
C ASN A 241 10.44 -12.93 9.18
N THR A 242 10.94 -12.34 8.09
CA THR A 242 12.05 -11.37 8.12
C THR A 242 11.73 -10.03 7.46
N GLY A 243 10.59 -9.90 6.77
CA GLY A 243 10.22 -8.69 6.02
C GLY A 243 11.16 -8.38 4.86
N ARG A 244 11.94 -9.38 4.38
CA ARG A 244 13.00 -9.19 3.37
C ARG A 244 12.51 -9.39 1.92
N CYS A 245 11.19 -9.33 1.65
CA CYS A 245 10.58 -9.66 0.35
C CYS A 245 11.29 -8.99 -0.84
N ALA A 246 11.47 -7.67 -0.79
CA ALA A 246 12.11 -6.90 -1.84
C ALA A 246 13.61 -7.22 -1.98
N ILE A 247 14.30 -7.57 -0.89
CA ILE A 247 15.71 -7.97 -0.94
C ILE A 247 15.83 -9.34 -1.62
N TYR A 248 14.96 -10.29 -1.29
CA TYR A 248 14.93 -11.60 -1.95
C TYR A 248 14.55 -11.50 -3.43
N SER A 249 13.56 -10.68 -3.78
CA SER A 249 13.19 -10.45 -5.18
C SER A 249 14.34 -9.85 -5.98
N GLN A 250 15.10 -8.89 -5.40
CA GLN A 250 16.33 -8.38 -6.02
C GLN A 250 17.44 -9.44 -6.09
N LYS A 251 17.61 -10.27 -5.04
CA LYS A 251 18.57 -11.39 -5.03
C LYS A 251 18.31 -12.33 -6.19
N PHE A 252 17.06 -12.78 -6.39
CA PHE A 252 16.71 -13.71 -7.47
C PHE A 252 17.16 -13.17 -8.82
N VAL A 253 16.83 -11.91 -9.11
CA VAL A 253 17.20 -11.23 -10.36
C VAL A 253 18.71 -11.07 -10.52
N ILE A 254 19.43 -10.67 -9.44
CA ILE A 254 20.89 -10.52 -9.47
C ILE A 254 21.55 -11.86 -9.79
N GLU A 255 21.14 -12.95 -9.13
CA GLU A 255 21.72 -14.27 -9.36
C GLU A 255 21.42 -14.79 -10.76
N GLN A 256 20.20 -14.56 -11.27
CA GLN A 256 19.81 -14.95 -12.64
C GLN A 256 20.64 -14.23 -13.70
N LEU A 257 20.86 -12.92 -13.55
CA LEU A 257 21.53 -12.10 -14.57
C LEU A 257 23.06 -12.19 -14.48
N THR A 258 23.62 -12.41 -13.29
CA THR A 258 25.07 -12.49 -13.09
C THR A 258 25.60 -13.93 -13.09
N GLY A 259 24.75 -14.91 -12.78
CA GLY A 259 25.13 -16.30 -12.51
C GLY A 259 25.97 -16.47 -11.24
N GLN A 260 26.02 -15.46 -10.36
CA GLN A 260 26.73 -15.50 -9.08
C GLN A 260 25.72 -15.67 -7.96
N GLU A 261 25.92 -16.69 -7.13
CA GLU A 261 25.18 -16.85 -5.87
C GLU A 261 25.59 -15.75 -4.89
N VAL A 262 24.62 -15.05 -4.31
CA VAL A 262 24.84 -13.94 -3.38
C VAL A 262 24.31 -14.33 -2.01
N ASP A 263 25.08 -14.09 -0.95
CA ASP A 263 24.60 -14.32 0.42
C ASP A 263 23.55 -13.27 0.79
N ILE A 264 22.38 -13.70 1.26
CA ILE A 264 21.31 -12.79 1.66
C ILE A 264 21.78 -11.81 2.75
N GLU A 265 22.65 -12.26 3.66
CA GLU A 265 23.17 -11.40 4.74
C GLU A 265 24.09 -10.28 4.20
N GLU A 266 24.75 -10.49 3.05
CA GLU A 266 25.51 -9.45 2.37
C GLU A 266 24.57 -8.36 1.83
N LEU A 267 23.50 -8.77 1.14
CA LEU A 267 22.50 -7.85 0.59
C LEU A 267 21.81 -7.04 1.70
N VAL A 268 21.42 -7.70 2.79
CA VAL A 268 20.82 -7.05 3.96
C VAL A 268 21.79 -6.04 4.57
N THR A 269 23.05 -6.43 4.79
CA THR A 269 24.06 -5.52 5.34
C THR A 269 24.26 -4.28 4.46
N VAL A 270 24.28 -4.46 3.12
CA VAL A 270 24.38 -3.33 2.18
C VAL A 270 23.14 -2.44 2.27
N ALA A 271 21.95 -3.03 2.29
CA ALA A 271 20.69 -2.28 2.37
C ALA A 271 20.59 -1.48 3.67
N GLU A 272 20.88 -2.09 4.83
CA GLU A 272 20.88 -1.41 6.14
C GLU A 272 21.94 -0.30 6.21
N THR A 273 23.15 -0.55 5.70
CA THR A 273 24.24 0.44 5.72
C THR A 273 23.89 1.70 4.91
N ASN A 274 23.07 1.54 3.87
CA ASN A 274 22.64 2.65 3.02
C ASN A 274 21.25 3.20 3.38
N GLY A 275 20.60 2.65 4.41
CA GLY A 275 19.26 3.08 4.86
C GLY A 275 18.13 2.69 3.92
N TRP A 276 18.29 1.61 3.15
CA TRP A 276 17.29 1.12 2.19
C TRP A 276 16.31 0.10 2.80
N PHE A 277 16.72 -0.50 3.91
CA PHE A 277 16.02 -1.55 4.65
C PHE A 277 16.46 -1.46 6.10
N ASN A 278 15.59 -1.77 7.06
CA ASN A 278 15.98 -1.91 8.46
C ASN A 278 15.26 -3.09 9.09
N GLU A 279 15.97 -4.18 9.34
CA GLU A 279 15.36 -5.37 9.95
C GLU A 279 14.91 -5.11 11.39
N ALA A 280 15.56 -4.19 12.08
CA ALA A 280 15.24 -3.89 13.48
C ALA A 280 13.90 -3.16 13.65
N ASP A 281 13.38 -2.54 12.59
CA ASP A 281 12.12 -1.79 12.57
C ASP A 281 10.96 -2.61 11.97
N GLY A 282 11.12 -3.93 11.83
CA GLY A 282 10.10 -4.83 11.24
C GLY A 282 10.46 -5.34 9.85
N GLY A 283 11.51 -4.80 9.22
CA GLY A 283 11.89 -5.11 7.85
C GLY A 283 11.29 -4.11 6.86
N GLY A 284 10.92 -4.57 5.67
CA GLY A 284 10.34 -3.70 4.64
C GLY A 284 11.39 -2.92 3.84
N THR A 285 11.26 -2.94 2.52
CA THR A 285 12.00 -2.03 1.64
C THR A 285 10.98 -1.15 0.98
N VAL A 286 11.03 0.15 1.26
CA VAL A 286 10.13 1.10 0.59
C VAL A 286 10.24 0.96 -0.92
N THR A 287 9.12 1.13 -1.61
CA THR A 287 8.96 0.93 -3.05
C THR A 287 10.05 1.62 -3.90
N LEU A 288 10.49 2.81 -3.50
CA LEU A 288 11.54 3.58 -4.18
C LEU A 288 12.98 3.08 -3.93
N ASN A 289 13.17 2.17 -2.98
CA ASN A 289 14.44 1.51 -2.68
C ASN A 289 14.54 0.10 -3.27
N MET A 290 13.46 -0.43 -3.86
CA MET A 290 13.41 -1.77 -4.47
C MET A 290 14.30 -1.95 -5.72
N ASP A 291 14.92 -0.88 -6.21
CA ASP A 291 15.91 -0.89 -7.30
C ASP A 291 17.36 -0.68 -6.83
N LYS A 292 17.57 -0.37 -5.54
CA LYS A 292 18.87 0.13 -5.07
C LYS A 292 19.94 -0.97 -4.98
N LEU A 293 19.57 -2.19 -4.60
CA LEU A 293 20.52 -3.31 -4.64
C LEU A 293 20.81 -3.71 -6.09
N LEU A 294 19.83 -3.67 -6.99
CA LEU A 294 20.07 -3.86 -8.43
C LEU A 294 21.11 -2.87 -8.97
N ASN A 295 20.97 -1.58 -8.64
CA ASN A 295 21.94 -0.55 -8.99
C ASN A 295 23.32 -0.80 -8.36
N TYR A 296 23.36 -1.23 -7.09
CA TYR A 296 24.61 -1.52 -6.37
C TYR A 296 25.39 -2.67 -7.03
N TYR A 297 24.70 -3.72 -7.48
CA TYR A 297 25.27 -4.87 -8.17
C TYR A 297 25.42 -4.66 -9.70
N GLU A 298 25.30 -3.42 -10.17
CA GLU A 298 25.48 -3.02 -11.57
C GLU A 298 24.49 -3.70 -12.55
N ILE A 299 23.29 -4.04 -12.08
CA ILE A 299 22.20 -4.54 -12.91
C ILE A 299 21.46 -3.35 -13.54
N ASN A 300 21.32 -3.35 -14.86
CA ASN A 300 20.52 -2.34 -15.53
C ASN A 300 19.05 -2.55 -15.16
N ASN A 301 18.38 -1.50 -14.70
CA ASN A 301 17.00 -1.57 -14.28
C ASN A 301 16.24 -0.27 -14.62
N GLN A 302 14.92 -0.35 -14.62
CA GLN A 302 14.03 0.80 -14.75
C GLN A 302 12.77 0.56 -13.90
N VAL A 303 12.47 1.50 -13.02
CA VAL A 303 11.20 1.59 -12.29
C VAL A 303 10.18 2.36 -13.13
N SER A 304 8.95 1.89 -13.15
CA SER A 304 7.81 2.50 -13.86
C SER A 304 6.50 2.20 -13.12
N PHE A 305 5.48 3.02 -13.35
CA PHE A 305 4.15 2.93 -12.76
C PHE A 305 3.10 2.98 -13.87
N ASP A 306 1.83 2.69 -13.54
CA ASP A 306 0.71 2.68 -14.49
C ASP A 306 0.92 1.72 -15.68
N ASN A 307 1.65 0.62 -15.46
CA ASN A 307 1.91 -0.38 -16.50
C ASN A 307 0.71 -1.30 -16.71
N ASP A 308 0.61 -1.92 -17.89
CA ASP A 308 -0.39 -2.93 -18.16
C ASP A 308 0.22 -4.34 -18.36
N LEU A 309 -0.65 -5.36 -18.45
CA LEU A 309 -0.22 -6.73 -18.68
C LEU A 309 0.57 -6.91 -19.99
N SER A 310 0.30 -6.07 -21.00
CA SER A 310 1.00 -6.14 -22.28
C SER A 310 2.44 -5.65 -22.17
N ASP A 311 2.72 -4.70 -21.27
CA ASP A 311 4.07 -4.33 -20.89
C ASP A 311 4.79 -5.51 -20.22
N LEU A 312 4.15 -6.12 -19.21
CA LEU A 312 4.70 -7.28 -18.50
C LEU A 312 5.05 -8.42 -19.45
N GLU A 313 4.11 -8.82 -20.30
CA GLU A 313 4.28 -9.91 -21.24
C GLU A 313 5.36 -9.60 -22.30
N ARG A 314 5.48 -8.35 -22.74
CA ARG A 314 6.54 -7.92 -23.66
C ARG A 314 7.92 -8.06 -23.02
N GLU A 315 8.11 -7.54 -21.81
CA GLU A 315 9.42 -7.57 -21.15
C GLU A 315 9.83 -9.01 -20.78
N LEU A 316 8.90 -9.86 -20.34
CA LEU A 316 9.13 -11.29 -20.13
C LEU A 316 9.61 -11.99 -21.41
N ASN A 317 8.96 -11.71 -22.54
CA ASN A 317 9.30 -12.33 -23.83
C ASN A 317 10.64 -11.85 -24.40
N ASP A 318 11.06 -10.64 -24.05
CA ASP A 318 12.40 -10.12 -24.34
C ASP A 318 13.48 -10.72 -23.41
N GLY A 319 13.09 -11.56 -22.46
CA GLY A 319 13.99 -12.26 -21.54
C GLY A 319 14.46 -11.40 -20.38
N LYS A 320 13.78 -10.28 -20.11
CA LYS A 320 14.06 -9.42 -18.95
C LYS A 320 13.44 -10.00 -17.68
N LYS A 321 13.94 -9.55 -16.53
CA LYS A 321 13.44 -9.96 -15.21
C LYS A 321 12.59 -8.84 -14.61
N ILE A 322 11.58 -9.21 -13.84
CA ILE A 322 10.53 -8.29 -13.44
C ILE A 322 10.25 -8.48 -11.95
N ILE A 323 10.35 -7.38 -11.21
CA ILE A 323 9.90 -7.29 -9.81
C ILE A 323 8.70 -6.34 -9.80
N VAL A 324 7.68 -6.69 -9.02
CA VAL A 324 6.48 -5.87 -8.83
C VAL A 324 6.16 -5.75 -7.35
N GLY A 325 5.51 -4.65 -6.97
CA GLY A 325 4.78 -4.55 -5.70
C GLY A 325 3.36 -5.07 -5.89
N VAL A 326 2.90 -5.92 -4.98
CA VAL A 326 1.54 -6.50 -4.98
C VAL A 326 0.98 -6.46 -3.57
N ASP A 327 -0.35 -6.47 -3.49
CA ASP A 327 -1.09 -6.78 -2.28
C ASP A 327 -0.99 -8.29 -1.99
N SER A 328 -0.32 -8.63 -0.89
CA SER A 328 -0.08 -10.00 -0.47
C SER A 328 -1.36 -10.72 -0.04
N GLY A 329 -2.32 -9.99 0.55
CA GLY A 329 -3.62 -10.52 0.96
C GLY A 329 -4.41 -11.03 -0.24
N GLN A 330 -4.42 -10.28 -1.33
CA GLN A 330 -5.06 -10.69 -2.58
C GLN A 330 -4.36 -11.90 -3.22
N ILE A 331 -3.02 -11.92 -3.23
CA ILE A 331 -2.26 -13.03 -3.80
C ILE A 331 -2.44 -14.32 -2.99
N TRP A 332 -2.37 -14.23 -1.66
CA TRP A 332 -2.37 -15.41 -0.79
C TRP A 332 -3.77 -15.91 -0.43
N TYR A 333 -4.77 -15.02 -0.38
CA TYR A 333 -6.11 -15.34 0.12
C TYR A 333 -7.23 -15.10 -0.92
N GLY A 334 -6.93 -14.42 -2.04
CA GLY A 334 -7.87 -14.26 -3.15
C GLY A 334 -9.02 -13.30 -2.84
N GLU A 335 -8.78 -12.31 -1.98
CA GLU A 335 -9.78 -11.31 -1.60
C GLU A 335 -10.08 -10.38 -2.79
N GLU A 336 -11.36 -10.10 -3.05
CA GLU A 336 -11.76 -9.22 -4.16
C GLU A 336 -11.77 -7.75 -3.73
N ASN A 337 -11.16 -6.89 -4.56
CA ASN A 337 -11.28 -5.45 -4.44
C ASN A 337 -12.69 -4.97 -4.78
N ASN A 338 -13.29 -4.22 -3.86
CA ASN A 338 -14.38 -3.31 -4.20
C ASN A 338 -14.17 -2.00 -3.41
N ILE A 339 -14.85 -0.91 -3.79
CA ILE A 339 -14.70 0.40 -3.13
C ILE A 339 -15.07 0.41 -1.62
N PHE A 340 -15.67 -0.67 -1.13
CA PHE A 340 -15.99 -0.95 0.27
C PHE A 340 -15.09 -2.04 0.90
N SER A 341 -14.04 -2.53 0.20
CA SER A 341 -13.00 -3.39 0.78
C SER A 341 -11.81 -2.54 1.20
N PRO A 342 -11.39 -2.60 2.48
CA PRO A 342 -10.31 -1.78 3.04
C PRO A 342 -8.89 -2.16 2.58
N GLU A 343 -8.64 -3.40 2.18
CA GLU A 343 -7.31 -3.92 1.86
C GLU A 343 -6.98 -3.74 0.37
N THR A 344 -6.47 -2.57 -0.02
CA THR A 344 -6.13 -2.28 -1.43
C THR A 344 -4.74 -1.65 -1.60
N THR A 345 -3.72 -2.10 -0.88
CA THR A 345 -2.35 -1.56 -0.95
C THR A 345 -1.30 -2.64 -1.25
N ALA A 346 -0.23 -2.28 -1.96
CA ALA A 346 0.90 -3.19 -2.18
C ALA A 346 1.87 -3.20 -0.99
N ASP A 347 1.87 -4.29 -0.25
CA ASP A 347 2.67 -4.56 0.95
C ASP A 347 3.81 -5.57 0.70
N HIS A 348 3.85 -6.18 -0.50
CA HIS A 348 4.75 -7.28 -0.80
C HIS A 348 5.42 -7.17 -2.16
N ALA A 349 6.67 -7.62 -2.22
CA ALA A 349 7.48 -7.58 -3.42
C ALA A 349 7.77 -9.00 -3.93
N VAL A 350 7.29 -9.28 -5.15
CA VAL A 350 7.46 -10.59 -5.80
C VAL A 350 8.19 -10.45 -7.13
N GLU A 351 8.85 -11.52 -7.55
CA GLU A 351 9.37 -11.63 -8.90
C GLU A 351 8.32 -12.30 -9.80
N VAL A 352 7.96 -11.64 -10.90
CA VAL A 352 7.11 -12.24 -11.95
C VAL A 352 8.01 -12.97 -12.94
N ILE A 353 7.90 -14.29 -12.97
CA ILE A 353 8.79 -15.15 -13.75
C ILE A 353 8.13 -15.72 -15.02
N GLY A 354 6.81 -15.55 -15.17
CA GLY A 354 6.11 -15.92 -16.39
C GLY A 354 4.61 -15.66 -16.37
N ILE A 355 3.99 -15.86 -17.53
CA ILE A 355 2.52 -15.91 -17.69
C ILE A 355 2.21 -17.21 -18.43
N ASP A 356 1.42 -18.09 -17.81
CA ASP A 356 0.92 -19.34 -18.40
C ASP A 356 -0.42 -19.11 -19.10
N ARG A 357 -0.46 -19.39 -20.40
CA ARG A 357 -1.66 -19.35 -21.25
C ARG A 357 -2.01 -20.73 -21.82
N SER A 358 -1.57 -21.81 -21.17
CA SER A 358 -1.88 -23.18 -21.59
C SER A 358 -3.37 -23.52 -21.50
N ASP A 359 -4.09 -22.83 -20.61
CA ASP A 359 -5.55 -22.70 -20.63
C ASP A 359 -5.91 -21.28 -21.09
N GLU A 360 -6.45 -21.16 -22.31
CA GLU A 360 -6.83 -19.85 -22.89
C GLU A 360 -7.95 -19.16 -22.09
N ASP A 361 -8.79 -19.93 -21.38
CA ASP A 361 -9.92 -19.40 -20.62
C ASP A 361 -9.52 -19.00 -19.19
N ASN A 362 -8.39 -19.48 -18.66
CA ASN A 362 -7.91 -19.24 -17.29
C ASN A 362 -6.39 -19.00 -17.27
N PRO A 363 -5.90 -17.86 -17.79
CA PRO A 363 -4.49 -17.53 -17.74
C PRO A 363 -4.01 -17.34 -16.29
N MET A 364 -2.75 -17.68 -16.04
CA MET A 364 -2.14 -17.62 -14.71
C MET A 364 -0.81 -16.85 -14.76
N VAL A 365 -0.55 -16.01 -13.77
CA VAL A 365 0.76 -15.39 -13.55
C VAL A 365 1.60 -16.31 -12.67
N ILE A 366 2.88 -16.43 -13.01
CA ILE A 366 3.83 -17.31 -12.32
C ILE A 366 4.78 -16.43 -11.51
N LEU A 367 4.82 -16.65 -10.20
CA LEU A 367 5.60 -15.84 -9.26
C LEU A 367 6.72 -16.63 -8.60
N ASN A 368 7.82 -15.96 -8.30
CA ASN A 368 8.74 -16.34 -7.25
C ASN A 368 8.44 -15.45 -6.03
N ASP A 369 7.59 -15.96 -5.15
CA ASP A 369 7.14 -15.28 -3.94
C ASP A 369 7.97 -15.76 -2.73
N SER A 370 8.85 -14.91 -2.22
CA SER A 370 9.68 -15.28 -1.07
C SER A 370 8.94 -15.27 0.28
N GLY A 371 7.75 -14.66 0.35
CA GLY A 371 6.94 -14.48 1.56
C GLY A 371 6.17 -15.73 1.99
N THR A 372 6.01 -16.71 1.10
CA THR A 372 5.33 -17.99 1.40
C THR A 372 6.23 -19.20 1.19
N PRO A 373 6.22 -20.24 2.06
CA PRO A 373 7.04 -21.44 1.88
C PRO A 373 6.71 -22.23 0.61
N ASN A 374 5.59 -21.93 -0.04
CA ASN A 374 5.17 -22.48 -1.32
C ASN A 374 5.30 -21.47 -2.48
N GLY A 375 6.03 -20.36 -2.33
CA GLY A 375 6.04 -19.31 -3.35
C GLY A 375 6.94 -19.58 -4.56
N LYS A 376 7.59 -20.75 -4.62
CA LYS A 376 8.46 -21.15 -5.72
C LYS A 376 7.65 -21.45 -6.99
N GLY A 377 7.58 -20.52 -7.94
CA GLY A 377 6.74 -20.68 -9.11
C GLY A 377 5.26 -20.75 -8.73
N GLU A 378 4.82 -19.94 -7.78
CA GLU A 378 3.41 -19.85 -7.40
C GLU A 378 2.54 -19.43 -8.58
N MET A 379 1.39 -20.09 -8.73
CA MET A 379 0.46 -19.86 -9.83
C MET A 379 -0.75 -19.06 -9.33
N VAL A 380 -0.83 -17.80 -9.75
CA VAL A 380 -1.91 -16.88 -9.38
C VAL A 380 -2.82 -16.63 -10.58
N PRO A 381 -4.15 -16.70 -10.45
CA PRO A 381 -5.06 -16.32 -11.53
C PRO A 381 -4.76 -14.91 -12.03
N LEU A 382 -4.77 -14.70 -13.35
CA LEU A 382 -4.43 -13.41 -13.95
C LEU A 382 -5.21 -12.24 -13.34
N GLU A 383 -6.52 -12.39 -13.20
CA GLU A 383 -7.41 -11.36 -12.64
C GLU A 383 -7.09 -11.03 -11.18
N VAL A 384 -6.71 -12.04 -10.39
CA VAL A 384 -6.28 -11.85 -8.99
C VAL A 384 -4.95 -11.10 -8.95
N PHE A 385 -4.00 -11.47 -9.81
CA PHE A 385 -2.72 -10.77 -9.90
C PHE A 385 -2.90 -9.32 -10.38
N GLU A 386 -3.71 -9.06 -11.40
CA GLU A 386 -3.95 -7.70 -11.91
C GLU A 386 -4.58 -6.81 -10.84
N ASN A 387 -5.52 -7.34 -10.05
CA ASN A 387 -6.10 -6.62 -8.93
C ASN A 387 -5.05 -6.33 -7.84
N ALA A 388 -4.28 -7.35 -7.42
CA ALA A 388 -3.25 -7.22 -6.39
C ALA A 388 -2.12 -6.26 -6.82
N TRP A 389 -1.80 -6.25 -8.11
CA TRP A 389 -0.77 -5.37 -8.67
C TRP A 389 -1.27 -3.93 -8.83
N SER A 390 -2.55 -3.74 -9.13
CA SER A 390 -3.17 -2.41 -9.21
C SER A 390 -3.20 -1.67 -7.87
N ALA A 391 -3.22 -2.40 -6.75
CA ALA A 391 -3.09 -1.86 -5.40
C ALA A 391 -1.74 -1.15 -5.14
N GLY A 392 -0.71 -1.44 -5.94
CA GLY A 392 0.60 -0.79 -5.92
C GLY A 392 0.86 0.11 -7.13
N ASP A 393 -0.18 0.76 -7.67
CA ASP A 393 -0.12 1.61 -8.87
C ASP A 393 0.48 0.91 -10.11
N SER A 394 0.33 -0.41 -10.18
CA SER A 394 0.93 -1.25 -11.23
C SER A 394 2.43 -0.99 -11.41
N GLN A 395 3.14 -0.84 -10.29
CA GLN A 395 4.59 -0.62 -10.27
C GLN A 395 5.34 -1.82 -10.85
N MET A 396 6.28 -1.54 -11.74
CA MET A 396 7.14 -2.53 -12.38
C MET A 396 8.61 -2.10 -12.34
N ILE A 397 9.48 -3.01 -11.92
CA ILE A 397 10.93 -2.87 -12.04
C ILE A 397 11.44 -3.89 -13.07
N VAL A 398 11.81 -3.38 -14.24
CA VAL A 398 12.32 -4.19 -15.34
C VAL A 398 13.84 -4.24 -15.27
N CYS A 399 14.43 -5.44 -15.34
CA CYS A 399 15.86 -5.67 -15.14
C CYS A 399 16.50 -6.44 -16.30
N TRP A 400 17.73 -6.07 -16.68
CA TRP A 400 18.50 -6.74 -17.75
C TRP A 400 20.03 -6.63 -17.53
N ALA A 401 20.77 -7.51 -18.21
CA ALA A 401 22.23 -7.58 -18.14
C ALA A 401 22.96 -6.42 -18.83
#